data_AF-A0A523VH96-F1
#
_entry.id   AF-A0A523VH96-F1
#
_cell.length_a   1.000
_cell.length_b   1.000
_cell.length_c   1.000
_cell.angle_alpha   90.00
_cell.angle_beta   90.00
_cell.angle_gamma   90.00
#
_symmetry.space_group_name_H-M   'P 1'
#
loop_
_entity.id
_entity.type
_entity.pdbx_description
1 polymer ?
#
loop_
_entity_poly.entity_id
_entity_poly.type
_entity_poly.pdbx_seq_one_letter_code
_entity_poly.pdbx_strand_id
1 'polypeptide(L)' 'MHPEQRRIFRSMTPEKKLDIALRLYYSARDMKAAGLRMQNPDWTEEKIQTKVREIFLYART' A
#
# COMPACT_ATOMS: atom_id res chain seq x y z
N MET A 1 13.23 10.00 -1.26
CA MET A 1 12.72 10.83 -0.14
C MET A 1 13.53 12.11 -0.06
N HIS A 2 12.87 13.27 -0.11
CA HIS A 2 13.50 14.60 -0.06
C HIS A 2 14.27 14.79 1.27
N PRO A 3 15.38 15.58 1.31
CA PRO A 3 16.16 15.79 2.55
C PRO A 3 15.32 16.21 3.76
N GLU A 4 14.38 17.15 3.60
CA GLU A 4 13.48 17.58 4.68
C GLU A 4 12.56 16.47 5.19
N GLN A 5 12.03 15.63 4.29
CA GLN A 5 11.20 14.49 4.69
C GLN A 5 12.00 13.49 5.53
N ARG A 6 13.29 13.29 5.22
CA ARG A 6 14.17 12.42 6.04
C ARG A 6 14.40 13.02 7.43
N ARG A 7 14.63 14.33 7.53
CA ARG A 7 14.80 15.02 8.82
C ARG A 7 13.56 14.85 9.70
N ILE A 8 12.38 15.13 9.13
CA ILE A 8 11.08 14.97 9.80
C ILE A 8 10.84 13.52 10.21
N PHE A 9 11.08 12.55 9.32
CA PHE A 9 10.90 11.14 9.63
C PHE A 9 11.83 10.66 10.75
N ARG A 10 13.08 11.13 10.78
CA ARG A 10 14.02 10.80 11.85
C ARG A 10 13.57 11.34 13.21
N SER A 11 12.94 12.50 13.27
CA SER A 11 12.43 13.10 14.50
C SER A 11 11.09 12.53 14.97
N MET A 12 10.43 11.66 14.20
CA MET A 12 9.17 11.04 14.62
C MET A 12 9.38 9.99 15.72
N THR A 13 8.40 9.90 16.62
CA THR A 13 8.30 8.80 17.57
C THR A 13 8.04 7.47 16.83
N PRO A 14 8.40 6.31 17.43
CA PRO A 14 8.11 5.01 16.85
C PRO A 14 6.62 4.81 16.51
N GLU A 15 5.71 5.27 17.36
CA GLU A 15 4.26 5.17 17.16
C GLU A 15 3.83 5.95 15.91
N LYS A 16 4.38 7.15 15.70
CA LYS A 16 4.05 7.95 14.53
C LYS A 16 4.59 7.33 13.24
N LYS A 17 5.77 6.69 13.31
CA LYS A 17 6.31 5.93 12.17
C LYS A 17 5.42 4.75 11.82
N LEU A 18 4.92 4.02 12.83
CA LEU A 18 4.01 2.90 12.64
C LEU A 18 2.68 3.36 12.02
N ASP A 19 2.08 4.44 12.53
CA ASP A 19 0.86 5.05 11.97
C ASP A 19 1.02 5.37 10.48
N ILE A 20 2.12 6.03 10.11
CA ILE A 20 2.41 6.36 8.70
C ILE A 20 2.62 5.10 7.86
N ALA A 21 3.37 4.11 8.37
CA ALA A 21 3.60 2.86 7.66
C ALA A 21 2.29 2.10 7.39
N LEU A 22 1.38 2.04 8.37
CA LEU A 22 0.07 1.42 8.21
C LEU A 22 -0.80 2.17 7.19
N ARG A 23 -0.82 3.50 7.24
CA ARG A 23 -1.56 4.31 6.26
C ARG A 23 -1.04 4.07 4.83
N LEU A 24 0.28 4.06 4.65
CA LEU A 24 0.90 3.75 3.37
C LEU A 24 0.57 2.32 2.90
N TYR A 25 0.57 1.35 3.82
CA TYR A 25 0.21 -0.03 3.52
C TYR A 25 -1.21 -0.16 2.96
N TYR A 26 -2.20 0.44 3.62
CA TYR A 26 -3.58 0.42 3.14
C TYR A 26 -3.75 1.19 1.82
N SER A 27 -3.18 2.40 1.72
CA SER A 27 -3.26 3.19 0.48
C SER A 27 -2.66 2.46 -0.72
N ALA A 28 -1.54 1.74 -0.53
CA ALA A 28 -0.94 0.96 -1.60
C ALA A 28 -1.87 -0.19 -2.06
N ARG A 29 -2.59 -0.83 -1.14
CA ARG A 29 -3.56 -1.89 -1.47
C ARG A 29 -4.78 -1.32 -2.21
N ASP A 30 -5.27 -0.16 -1.81
CA ASP A 30 -6.38 0.53 -2.49
C ASP A 30 -6.00 0.91 -3.92
N MET A 31 -4.81 1.50 -4.10
CA MET A 31 -4.26 1.81 -5.42
C MET A 31 -4.12 0.55 -6.28
N LYS A 32 -3.66 -0.56 -5.68
CA LYS A 32 -3.52 -1.83 -6.41
C LYS A 32 -4.88 -2.39 -6.83
N ALA A 33 -5.88 -2.34 -5.96
CA ALA A 33 -7.24 -2.74 -6.29
C ALA A 33 -7.81 -1.90 -7.44
N ALA A 34 -7.65 -0.57 -7.39
CA ALA A 34 -8.09 0.32 -8.45
C ALA A 34 -7.43 -0.01 -9.81
N GLY A 35 -6.12 -0.24 -9.82
CA GLY A 35 -5.41 -0.67 -11.03
C GLY A 35 -5.90 -2.01 -11.57
N LEU A 36 -6.18 -2.99 -10.70
CA LEU A 36 -6.72 -4.29 -11.10
C LEU A 36 -8.12 -4.18 -11.70
N ARG A 37 -9.01 -3.34 -11.12
CA ARG A 37 -10.35 -3.10 -11.66
C ARG A 37 -10.29 -2.50 -13.06
N MET A 38 -9.39 -1.54 -13.26
CA MET A 38 -9.20 -0.90 -14.57
C MET A 38 -8.69 -1.90 -15.62
N GLN A 39 -7.82 -2.83 -15.23
CA GLN A 39 -7.21 -3.82 -16.13
C GLN A 39 -8.11 -5.05 -16.38
N ASN A 40 -9.04 -5.35 -15.46
CA ASN A 40 -9.87 -6.55 -15.50
C ASN A 40 -11.35 -6.18 -15.19
N PRO A 41 -12.07 -5.56 -16.14
CA PRO A 41 -13.43 -5.06 -15.90
C PRO A 41 -14.47 -6.15 -15.61
N ASP A 42 -14.19 -7.39 -15.99
CA ASP A 42 -15.03 -8.58 -15.82
C ASP A 42 -14.85 -9.28 -14.45
N TRP A 43 -13.81 -8.90 -13.69
CA TRP A 43 -13.56 -9.53 -12.40
C TRP A 43 -14.52 -9.02 -11.33
N THR A 44 -15.01 -9.95 -10.51
CA THR A 44 -15.76 -9.60 -9.30
C THR A 44 -14.84 -8.95 -8.26
N GLU A 45 -15.42 -8.19 -7.34
CA GLU A 45 -14.68 -7.53 -6.27
C GLU A 45 -13.93 -8.55 -5.38
N GLU A 46 -14.52 -9.71 -5.11
CA GLU A 46 -13.88 -10.79 -4.34
C GLU A 46 -12.61 -11.29 -5.03
N LYS A 47 -12.63 -11.41 -6.36
CA LYS A 47 -11.47 -11.83 -7.15
C LYS A 47 -10.39 -10.75 -7.13
N ILE A 48 -10.77 -9.47 -7.24
CA ILE A 48 -9.85 -8.33 -7.09
C ILE A 48 -9.17 -8.38 -5.72
N GLN A 49 -9.93 -8.50 -4.63
CA GLN A 49 -9.39 -8.51 -3.27
C GLN A 49 -8.53 -9.74 -2.97
N THR A 50 -8.89 -10.90 -3.52
CA THR A 50 -8.03 -12.10 -3.47
C THR A 50 -6.71 -11.85 -4.19
N LYS A 51 -6.75 -11.24 -5.38
CA LYS A 51 -5.52 -10.96 -6.12
C LYS A 51 -4.64 -9.91 -5.46
N VAL A 52 -5.21 -8.87 -4.87
CA VAL A 52 -4.46 -7.89 -4.05
C VAL A 52 -3.75 -8.60 -2.90
N ARG A 53 -4.44 -9.49 -2.18
CA ARG A 53 -3.84 -10.28 -1.09
C ARG A 53 -2.66 -11.11 -1.57
N GLU A 54 -2.81 -11.86 -2.67
CA GLU A 54 -1.72 -12.64 -3.26
C GLU A 54 -0.52 -11.77 -3.62
N ILE A 55 -0.76 -10.64 -4.28
CA ILE A 55 0.33 -9.75 -4.71
C ILE A 55 1.12 -9.23 -3.51
N PHE A 56 0.45 -8.80 -2.45
CA PHE A 56 1.14 -8.30 -1.25
C PHE A 56 1.77 -9.42 -0.42
N LEU A 57 1.27 -10.65 -0.49
CA LEU A 57 1.85 -11.82 0.18
C LEU A 57 3.13 -12.30 -0.52
N TYR A 58 3.14 -12.28 -1.85
CA TYR A 58 4.25 -12.81 -2.65
C TYR A 58 5.12 -11.73 -3.31
N ALA A 59 4.90 -10.45 -3.00
CA ALA A 59 5.76 -9.37 -3.47
C ALA A 59 7.20 -9.65 -3.00
N ARG A 60 8.11 -9.80 -3.96
CA ARG A 60 9.55 -9.88 -3.72
C ARG A 60 10.23 -8.61 -4.22
N THR A 61 11.34 -8.27 -3.59
CA THR A 61 12.21 -7.14 -3.90
C THR A 61 12.98 -7.35 -5.19
#